data_AF-A0A9E5F0C1-F1
#
_entry.id   AF-A0A9E5F0C1-F1
#
_cell.length_a   1.000
_cell.length_b   1.000
_cell.length_c   1.000
_cell.angle_alpha   90.00
_cell.angle_beta   90.00
_cell.angle_gamma   90.00
#
_symmetry.space_group_name_H-M   'P 1'
#
loop_
_entity.id
_entity.type
_entity.pdbx_description
1 polymer ?
#
loop_
_entity_poly.entity_id
_entity_poly.type
_entity_poly.pdbx_seq_one_letter_code
_entity_poly.pdbx_strand_id
1 'polypeptide(L)'
;MASNPVFAVTPRIGFGQVSVANTNYDGVTGTYVDVITGASTGTRIAEIVIQATATTTAGMVRLFITDGTTTRMFDEVSVAAATVGASVKGTRVSTTYNNLILPNQNWRIRASTHNAVAINVFALGADL
;
A
#
# COMPACT_ATOMS: atom_id res chain seq x y z
N MET A 1 2.93 -29.60 6.50
CA MET A 1 2.21 -29.02 7.66
C MET A 1 3.25 -28.71 8.72
N ALA A 2 3.33 -27.48 9.23
CA ALA A 2 4.30 -27.12 10.28
C ALA A 2 3.98 -27.86 11.59
N SER A 3 5.01 -28.26 12.33
CA SER A 3 4.87 -28.96 13.63
C SER A 3 4.43 -28.01 14.76
N ASN A 4 4.56 -26.70 14.54
CA ASN A 4 4.22 -25.65 15.48
C ASN A 4 3.57 -24.49 14.70
N PRO A 5 2.65 -23.71 15.32
CA PRO A 5 2.10 -22.53 14.68
C PRO A 5 3.20 -21.50 14.42
N VAL A 6 3.26 -21.00 13.19
CA VAL A 6 4.22 -19.99 12.74
C VAL A 6 3.43 -18.72 12.39
N PHE A 7 3.81 -17.60 13.01
CA PHE A 7 3.03 -16.34 12.91
C PHE A 7 3.75 -15.23 12.12
N ALA A 8 5.08 -15.28 12.07
CA ALA A 8 5.95 -14.40 11.29
C ALA A 8 7.37 -15.01 11.28
N VAL A 9 7.92 -15.31 10.10
CA VAL A 9 9.25 -15.90 9.94
C VAL A 9 10.25 -14.86 9.49
N THR A 10 9.94 -14.19 8.38
CA THR A 10 10.86 -13.25 7.73
C THR A 10 10.23 -11.86 7.74
N PRO A 11 10.76 -10.90 8.52
CA PRO A 11 10.31 -9.51 8.46
C PRO A 11 10.42 -8.99 7.04
N ARG A 12 9.40 -8.27 6.58
CA ARG A 12 9.32 -7.83 5.19
C ARG A 12 8.75 -6.43 5.07
N ILE A 13 9.39 -5.66 4.20
CA ILE A 13 8.97 -4.30 3.84
C ILE A 13 8.81 -4.26 2.32
N GLY A 14 7.64 -3.86 1.86
CA GLY A 14 7.41 -3.46 0.48
C GLY A 14 7.21 -1.96 0.40
N PHE A 15 7.59 -1.35 -0.72
CA PHE A 15 7.39 0.07 -0.94
C PHE A 15 7.22 0.41 -2.41
N GLY A 16 6.49 1.48 -2.68
CA GLY A 16 6.34 2.08 -3.98
C GLY A 16 6.00 3.57 -3.86
N GLN A 17 6.31 4.35 -4.88
CA GLN A 17 5.93 5.77 -4.94
C GLN A 17 4.88 5.99 -6.02
N VAL A 18 3.73 6.54 -5.63
CA VAL A 18 2.71 6.99 -6.57
C VAL A 18 2.89 8.49 -6.86
N SER A 19 2.61 8.92 -8.08
CA SER A 19 2.75 10.33 -8.50
C SER A 19 1.79 10.74 -9.62
N VAL A 20 1.29 9.79 -10.40
CA VAL A 20 0.32 10.00 -11.48
C VAL A 20 -1.10 9.88 -10.92
N ALA A 21 -1.93 10.89 -11.18
CA ALA A 21 -3.34 10.89 -10.78
C ALA A 21 -4.09 9.71 -11.40
N ASN A 22 -4.91 9.04 -10.59
CA ASN A 22 -5.84 8.01 -11.02
C ASN A 22 -7.14 8.14 -10.22
N THR A 23 -8.20 8.57 -10.88
CA THR A 23 -9.53 8.76 -10.26
C THR A 23 -10.38 7.49 -10.28
N ASN A 24 -9.92 6.41 -10.90
CA ASN A 24 -10.69 5.16 -11.02
C ASN A 24 -10.69 4.35 -9.71
N TYR A 25 -11.76 3.56 -9.55
CA TYR A 25 -11.97 2.62 -8.45
C TYR A 25 -11.86 1.15 -8.89
N ASP A 26 -11.52 0.90 -10.17
CA ASP A 26 -11.58 -0.41 -10.80
C ASP A 26 -10.33 -1.27 -10.57
N GLY A 27 -9.18 -0.63 -10.30
CA GLY A 27 -7.89 -1.30 -10.13
C GLY A 27 -7.26 -1.77 -11.45
N VAL A 28 -7.78 -1.34 -12.60
CA VAL A 28 -7.35 -1.81 -13.93
C VAL A 28 -7.04 -0.64 -14.85
N THR A 29 -7.81 0.45 -14.79
CA THR A 29 -7.63 1.59 -15.69
C THR A 29 -6.74 2.66 -15.06
N GLY A 30 -5.73 3.09 -15.82
CA GLY A 30 -4.79 4.14 -15.39
C GLY A 30 -3.50 3.58 -14.81
N THR A 31 -2.79 4.41 -14.04
CA THR A 31 -1.48 4.05 -13.48
C THR A 31 -1.63 3.52 -12.06
N TYR A 32 -0.95 2.41 -11.78
CA TYR A 32 -0.84 1.79 -10.47
C TYR A 32 0.62 1.43 -10.20
N VAL A 33 1.01 1.44 -8.95
CA VAL A 33 2.35 1.05 -8.51
C VAL A 33 2.23 -0.15 -7.59
N ASP A 34 2.96 -1.21 -7.90
CA ASP A 34 3.05 -2.39 -7.04
C ASP A 34 3.84 -2.02 -5.78
N VAL A 35 3.27 -2.28 -4.60
CA VAL A 35 3.88 -1.96 -3.30
C VAL A 35 4.55 -3.19 -2.70
N ILE A 36 3.89 -4.34 -2.76
CA ILE A 36 4.43 -5.61 -2.27
C ILE A 36 3.75 -6.78 -2.97
N THR A 37 4.52 -7.84 -3.24
CA THR A 37 4.04 -9.13 -3.76
C THR A 37 4.18 -10.19 -2.67
N GLY A 38 3.18 -11.05 -2.47
CA GLY A 38 3.21 -12.11 -1.47
C GLY A 38 4.36 -13.11 -1.68
N ALA A 39 4.85 -13.71 -0.60
CA ALA A 39 5.74 -14.87 -0.67
C ALA A 39 4.94 -16.15 -0.96
N SER A 40 5.62 -17.23 -1.36
CA SER A 40 4.95 -18.53 -1.60
C SER A 40 4.32 -19.13 -0.34
N THR A 41 4.83 -18.79 0.85
CA THR A 41 4.27 -19.18 2.16
C THR A 41 3.18 -18.23 2.65
N GLY A 42 2.95 -17.14 1.92
CA GLY A 42 2.07 -16.05 2.28
C GLY A 42 2.79 -14.92 3.02
N THR A 43 2.23 -13.71 2.91
CA THR A 43 2.78 -12.52 3.56
C THR A 43 1.67 -11.82 4.33
N ARG A 44 1.83 -11.66 5.64
CA ARG A 44 0.92 -10.86 6.47
C ARG A 44 1.35 -9.41 6.44
N ILE A 45 0.41 -8.51 6.19
CA ILE A 45 0.62 -7.06 6.26
C ILE A 45 0.04 -6.57 7.58
N ALA A 46 0.88 -5.97 8.40
CA ALA A 46 0.50 -5.41 9.69
C ALA A 46 0.10 -3.93 9.57
N GLU A 47 0.77 -3.19 8.70
CA GLU A 47 0.58 -1.74 8.57
C GLU A 47 0.87 -1.30 7.13
N ILE A 48 0.07 -0.36 6.64
CA ILE A 48 0.42 0.44 5.48
C ILE A 48 0.64 1.89 5.92
N VAL A 49 1.80 2.42 5.55
CA VAL A 49 2.24 3.78 5.83
C VAL A 49 2.23 4.58 4.54
N ILE A 50 1.59 5.73 4.61
CA ILE A 50 1.59 6.72 3.54
C ILE A 50 2.35 7.95 4.01
N GLN A 51 3.31 8.38 3.20
CA GLN A 51 4.13 9.57 3.45
C GLN A 51 4.20 10.42 2.19
N ALA A 52 3.57 11.59 2.22
CA ALA A 52 3.72 12.57 1.16
C ALA A 52 5.15 13.13 1.15
N THR A 53 5.71 13.28 -0.06
CA THR A 53 7.05 13.84 -0.30
C THR A 53 7.01 15.19 -1.02
N ALA A 54 5.80 15.66 -1.35
CA ALA A 54 5.53 16.96 -1.96
C ALA A 54 4.32 17.61 -1.26
N THR A 55 4.10 18.90 -1.53
CA THR A 55 2.89 19.62 -1.10
C THR A 55 1.64 18.89 -1.57
N THR A 56 0.72 18.62 -0.65
CA THR A 56 -0.52 17.91 -0.91
C THR A 56 -1.69 18.87 -0.96
N THR A 57 -2.60 18.61 -1.89
CA THR A 57 -4.01 19.01 -1.77
C THR A 57 -4.79 17.85 -1.13
N ALA A 58 -5.93 18.13 -0.52
CA ALA A 58 -6.78 17.08 0.04
C ALA A 58 -7.14 16.04 -1.04
N GLY A 59 -6.94 14.76 -0.73
CA GLY A 59 -7.12 13.68 -1.68
C GLY A 59 -7.01 12.32 -0.99
N MET A 60 -6.80 11.26 -1.79
CA MET A 60 -6.75 9.88 -1.31
C MET A 60 -5.57 9.15 -1.94
N VAL A 61 -4.96 8.25 -1.17
CA VAL A 61 -4.22 7.10 -1.72
C VAL A 61 -5.15 5.90 -1.67
N ARG A 62 -5.30 5.22 -2.79
CA ARG A 62 -6.16 4.05 -2.93
C ARG A 62 -5.33 2.80 -2.99
N LEU A 63 -5.73 1.81 -2.20
CA LEU A 63 -5.06 0.52 -2.11
C LEU A 63 -5.91 -0.53 -2.79
N PHE A 64 -5.27 -1.32 -3.64
CA PHE A 64 -5.88 -2.39 -4.41
C PHE A 64 -5.16 -3.68 -4.12
N ILE A 65 -5.91 -4.78 -4.12
CA ILE A 65 -5.37 -6.13 -4.08
C ILE A 65 -5.70 -6.81 -5.39
N THR A 66 -4.72 -7.48 -5.97
CA THR A 66 -4.94 -8.36 -7.12
C THR A 66 -4.37 -9.74 -6.83
N ASP A 67 -5.07 -10.75 -7.33
CA ASP A 67 -4.68 -12.17 -7.29
C ASP A 67 -3.89 -12.60 -8.55
N GLY A 68 -3.48 -11.63 -9.38
CA GLY A 68 -2.82 -11.83 -10.66
C GLY A 68 -3.78 -11.83 -11.86
N THR A 69 -5.09 -11.98 -11.63
CA THR A 69 -6.12 -11.98 -12.67
C THR A 69 -7.14 -10.87 -12.44
N THR A 70 -7.76 -10.86 -11.27
CA THR A 70 -8.77 -9.89 -10.84
C THR A 70 -8.14 -8.89 -9.89
N THR A 71 -8.61 -7.65 -9.95
CA THR A 71 -8.23 -6.62 -9.00
C THR A 71 -9.47 -6.06 -8.33
N ARG A 72 -9.37 -5.82 -7.03
CA ARG A 72 -10.38 -5.11 -6.26
C ARG A 72 -9.74 -4.02 -5.43
N MET A 73 -10.46 -2.92 -5.30
CA MET A 73 -10.14 -1.90 -4.33
C MET A 73 -10.36 -2.45 -2.93
N PHE A 74 -9.37 -2.26 -2.08
CA PHE A 74 -9.36 -2.79 -0.73
C PHE A 74 -9.57 -1.70 0.32
N ASP A 75 -8.92 -0.55 0.16
CA ASP A 75 -8.97 0.53 1.14
C ASP A 75 -8.67 1.91 0.52
N GLU A 76 -9.09 2.97 1.19
CA GLU A 76 -8.74 4.37 0.90
C GLU A 76 -8.18 5.05 2.14
N VAL A 77 -7.00 5.62 1.97
CA VAL A 77 -6.35 6.39 3.04
C VAL A 77 -6.37 7.85 2.64
N SER A 78 -7.07 8.64 3.46
CA SER A 78 -7.14 10.09 3.27
C SER A 78 -5.79 10.77 3.42
N VAL A 79 -5.51 11.70 2.51
CA VAL A 79 -4.33 12.56 2.54
C VAL A 79 -4.81 13.99 2.72
N ALA A 80 -4.58 14.54 3.90
CA ALA A 80 -4.84 15.94 4.20
C ALA A 80 -3.94 16.87 3.36
N ALA A 81 -4.44 18.07 3.09
CA ALA A 81 -3.66 19.13 2.44
C ALA A 81 -2.56 19.63 3.38
N ALA A 82 -1.36 19.81 2.85
CA ALA A 82 -0.20 20.31 3.58
C ALA A 82 0.77 21.01 2.63
N THR A 83 1.15 22.24 2.96
CA THR A 83 2.25 22.95 2.28
C THR A 83 3.57 22.51 2.88
N VAL A 84 4.27 21.62 2.19
CA VAL A 84 5.50 21.00 2.68
C VAL A 84 6.68 21.95 2.53
N GLY A 85 7.58 21.96 3.51
CA GLY A 85 8.80 22.76 3.49
C GLY A 85 9.83 22.23 4.48
N ALA A 86 10.97 22.92 4.61
CA ALA A 86 12.08 22.46 5.45
C ALA A 86 11.70 22.27 6.94
N SER A 87 10.66 22.96 7.42
CA SER A 87 10.16 22.86 8.81
C SER A 87 8.73 22.34 8.91
N VAL A 88 8.10 21.98 7.79
CA VAL A 88 6.71 21.49 7.73
C VAL A 88 6.70 20.13 7.04
N LYS A 89 6.40 19.09 7.82
CA LYS A 89 6.33 17.72 7.30
C LYS A 89 5.18 17.54 6.29
N GLY A 90 5.37 16.67 5.31
CA GLY A 90 4.29 16.14 4.50
C GLY A 90 3.30 15.31 5.31
N THR A 91 2.06 15.26 4.83
CA THR A 91 1.02 14.41 5.41
C THR A 91 1.52 12.99 5.54
N ARG A 92 1.40 12.44 6.75
CA ARG A 92 1.73 11.07 7.07
C ARG A 92 0.54 10.40 7.72
N VAL A 93 0.13 9.26 7.18
CA VAL A 93 -0.96 8.44 7.73
C VAL A 93 -0.49 6.99 7.85
N SER A 94 -1.00 6.28 8.84
CA SER A 94 -0.75 4.87 9.08
C SER A 94 -2.10 4.18 9.25
N THR A 95 -2.29 3.06 8.57
CA THR A 95 -3.45 2.18 8.70
C THR A 95 -2.96 0.79 9.07
N THR A 96 -3.45 0.24 10.18
CA THR A 96 -3.07 -1.08 10.67
C THR A 96 -4.11 -2.12 10.28
N TYR A 97 -3.65 -3.35 10.02
CA TYR A 97 -4.48 -4.48 9.64
C TYR A 97 -4.14 -5.70 10.49
N ASN A 98 -5.18 -6.36 11.01
CA ASN A 98 -5.00 -7.56 11.83
C ASN A 98 -5.02 -8.85 11.00
N ASN A 99 -5.78 -8.87 9.90
CA ASN A 99 -6.09 -10.07 9.12
C ASN A 99 -5.77 -9.94 7.62
N LEU A 100 -4.98 -8.94 7.22
CA LEU A 100 -4.56 -8.79 5.82
C LEU A 100 -3.40 -9.72 5.51
N ILE A 101 -3.66 -10.73 4.68
CA ILE A 101 -2.67 -11.73 4.26
C ILE A 101 -2.73 -11.86 2.72
N LEU A 102 -1.56 -11.81 2.09
CA LEU A 102 -1.36 -12.14 0.69
C LEU A 102 -1.03 -13.64 0.60
N PRO A 103 -1.92 -14.49 0.03
CA PRO A 103 -1.76 -15.95 0.11
C PRO A 103 -0.53 -16.52 -0.58
N ASN A 104 -0.11 -15.95 -1.71
CA ASN A 104 1.03 -16.44 -2.50
C ASN A 104 1.61 -15.34 -3.41
N GLN A 105 2.55 -15.71 -4.28
CA GLN A 105 3.26 -14.83 -5.22
C GLN A 105 2.39 -14.19 -6.31
N ASN A 106 1.18 -14.68 -6.56
CA ASN A 106 0.26 -14.03 -7.49
C ASN A 106 -0.45 -12.84 -6.84
N TRP A 107 -0.48 -12.79 -5.51
CA TRP A 107 -1.17 -11.75 -4.77
C TRP A 107 -0.26 -10.57 -4.49
N ARG A 108 -0.73 -9.36 -4.81
CA ARG A 108 0.03 -8.13 -4.58
C ARG A 108 -0.86 -6.98 -4.16
N ILE A 109 -0.29 -6.08 -3.36
CA ILE A 109 -0.90 -4.78 -3.06
C ILE A 109 -0.37 -3.77 -4.06
N ARG A 110 -1.28 -2.98 -4.60
CA ARG A 110 -1.00 -1.89 -5.52
C ARG A 110 -1.60 -0.61 -4.98
N ALA A 111 -0.97 0.51 -5.30
CA ALA A 111 -1.43 1.81 -4.90
C ALA A 111 -1.64 2.73 -6.11
N SER A 112 -2.56 3.67 -5.97
CA SER A 112 -2.67 4.86 -6.81
C SER A 112 -2.98 6.09 -5.96
N THR A 113 -2.76 7.28 -6.52
CA THR A 113 -3.12 8.55 -5.88
C THR A 113 -4.25 9.22 -6.66
N HIS A 114 -5.24 9.77 -5.96
CA HIS A 114 -6.35 10.48 -6.60
C HIS A 114 -5.86 11.73 -7.35
N ASN A 115 -4.95 12.48 -6.72
CA ASN A 115 -4.37 13.71 -7.26
C ASN A 115 -2.92 13.43 -7.68
N ALA A 116 -2.38 14.16 -8.64
CA ALA A 116 -1.00 14.02 -9.06
C ALA A 116 -0.06 14.59 -7.98
N VAL A 117 0.35 13.74 -7.04
CA VAL A 117 1.22 14.09 -5.91
C VAL A 117 2.16 12.92 -5.61
N ALA A 118 3.44 13.21 -5.41
CA ALA A 118 4.44 12.21 -5.07
C ALA A 118 4.27 11.73 -3.62
N ILE A 119 3.81 10.49 -3.46
CA ILE A 119 3.50 9.88 -2.16
C ILE A 119 4.13 8.50 -2.09
N ASN A 120 4.94 8.28 -1.05
CA ASN A 120 5.50 6.97 -0.76
C ASN A 120 4.48 6.13 0.01
N VAL A 121 4.32 4.88 -0.42
CA VAL A 121 3.48 3.87 0.22
C VAL A 121 4.38 2.74 0.67
N PHE A 122 4.37 2.44 1.97
CA PHE A 122 5.11 1.33 2.56
C PHE A 122 4.13 0.31 3.10
N ALA A 123 4.36 -0.96 2.82
CA ALA A 123 3.68 -2.08 3.45
C ALA A 123 4.65 -2.77 4.40
N LEU A 124 4.33 -2.77 5.70
CA LEU A 124 5.14 -3.36 6.76
C LEU A 124 4.49 -4.66 7.20
N GLY A 125 5.28 -5.73 7.26
CA GLY A 125 4.74 -7.06 7.55
C GLY A 125 5.82 -8.13 7.73
N ALA A 126 5.41 -9.37 7.54
CA ALA A 126 6.30 -10.51 7.56
C ALA A 126 5.74 -11.67 6.71
N ASP A 127 6.63 -12.47 6.15
CA ASP A 127 6.26 -13.74 5.55
C ASP A 127 5.93 -14.77 6.64
N LEU A 128 4.97 -15.65 6.34
CA LEU A 128 4.44 -16.67 7.24
C LEU A 128 5.23 -17.98 7.16
#